data_AF-A0A957V3Z3-F1
#
_entry.id   AF-A0A957V3Z3-F1
#
_cell.length_a   1.000
_cell.length_b   1.000
_cell.length_c   1.000
_cell.angle_alpha   90.00
_cell.angle_beta   90.00
_cell.angle_gamma   90.00
#
_symmetry.space_group_name_H-M   'P 1'
#
loop_
_entity.id
_entity.type
_entity.pdbx_description
1 polymer ?
#
loop_
_entity_poly.entity_id
_entity_poly.type
_entity_poly.pdbx_seq_one_letter_code
_entity_poly.pdbx_strand_id
1 'polypeptide(L)'
;MTTETQILIAFALYLIFFGWLGYRRGVWPELTLFLVTVVSWVLLQERGSIVVRMTNFFGKFLVLIRSGGLTGSTEDALQAVSEAPNVITDENQYGFLFLVWAVIVLFTFILTTNTKIVRRGKHKFAAVLLGLANGLVFAALLLPVLGQVLTTIPAQQAEAAPLNALTVLVTELWQVFVRTIQNVWQWVQPVPPSVWLIIITLLLVLIAWPVRRSAKR
;
A
#
# COMPACT_ATOMS: atom_id res chain seq x y z
N MET A 1 29.85 21.78 11.91
CA MET A 1 28.87 21.62 10.82
C MET A 1 27.48 21.82 11.43
N THR A 2 26.67 22.74 10.94
CA THR A 2 25.35 23.03 11.54
C THR A 2 24.31 21.98 11.14
N THR A 3 23.27 21.79 11.96
CA THR A 3 22.14 20.89 11.66
C THR A 3 21.47 21.25 10.34
N GLU A 4 21.33 22.54 10.04
CA GLU A 4 20.81 23.04 8.76
C GLU A 4 21.64 22.57 7.56
N THR A 5 22.97 22.58 7.71
CA THR A 5 23.88 22.08 6.66
C THR A 5 23.70 20.58 6.46
N GLN A 6 23.50 19.81 7.54
CA GLN A 6 23.25 18.36 7.46
C GLN A 6 21.92 18.05 6.77
N ILE A 7 20.85 18.79 7.10
CA ILE A 7 19.54 18.66 6.48
C ILE A 7 19.61 18.95 4.98
N LEU A 8 20.29 20.04 4.59
CA LEU A 8 20.46 20.40 3.18
C LEU A 8 21.22 19.33 2.41
N ILE A 9 22.29 18.78 2.97
CA ILE A 9 23.05 17.70 2.33
C ILE A 9 22.20 16.43 2.21
N ALA A 10 21.48 16.03 3.26
CA ALA A 10 20.59 14.87 3.22
C ALA A 10 19.50 15.04 2.16
N PHE A 11 18.89 16.22 2.09
CA PHE A 11 17.87 16.53 1.10
C PHE A 11 18.44 16.56 -0.34
N ALA A 12 19.62 17.13 -0.54
CA ALA A 12 20.28 17.12 -1.85
C ALA A 12 20.61 15.69 -2.30
N LEU A 13 21.15 14.85 -1.41
CA LEU A 13 21.43 13.43 -1.72
C LEU A 13 20.14 12.66 -2.05
N TYR A 14 19.07 12.91 -1.29
CA TYR A 14 17.75 12.33 -1.55
C TYR A 14 17.23 12.71 -2.95
N LEU A 15 17.31 13.99 -3.31
CA LEU A 15 16.92 14.46 -4.64
C LEU A 15 17.79 13.86 -5.74
N ILE A 16 19.11 13.84 -5.57
CA ILE A 16 20.02 13.23 -6.56
C ILE A 16 19.67 11.76 -6.79
N PHE A 17 19.37 11.01 -5.74
CA PHE A 17 18.95 9.61 -5.84
C PHE A 17 17.68 9.44 -6.69
N PHE A 18 16.66 10.26 -6.44
CA PHE A 18 15.40 10.23 -7.20
C PHE A 18 15.57 10.71 -8.64
N GLY A 19 16.41 11.72 -8.88
CA GLY A 19 16.77 12.17 -10.22
C GLY A 19 17.51 11.08 -11.02
N TRP A 20 18.41 10.34 -10.37
CA TRP A 20 19.11 9.20 -10.96
C TRP A 20 18.18 8.03 -11.27
N LEU A 21 17.23 7.72 -10.37
CA LEU A 21 16.17 6.74 -10.62
C LEU A 21 15.36 7.11 -11.87
N GLY A 22 14.95 8.38 -11.96
CA GLY A 22 14.22 8.89 -13.12
C GLY A 22 15.03 8.76 -14.41
N TYR A 23 16.33 9.09 -14.39
CA TYR A 23 17.23 8.87 -15.52
C TYR A 23 17.27 7.41 -15.98
N ARG A 24 17.30 6.45 -15.06
CA ARG A 24 17.35 5.02 -15.39
C ARG A 24 16.03 4.45 -15.89
N ARG A 25 14.91 4.91 -15.35
CA ARG A 25 13.56 4.38 -15.67
C ARG A 25 12.97 5.02 -16.92
N GLY A 26 13.22 6.31 -17.14
CA GLY A 26 12.73 7.06 -18.29
C GLY A 26 11.41 7.78 -18.03
N VAL A 27 11.03 8.67 -18.95
CA VAL A 27 9.93 9.65 -18.76
C VAL A 27 8.58 8.99 -18.48
N TRP A 28 8.18 8.01 -19.29
CA TRP A 28 6.83 7.44 -19.20
C TRP A 28 6.59 6.65 -17.91
N PRO A 29 7.49 5.75 -17.47
CA PRO A 29 7.36 5.11 -16.16
C PRO A 29 7.25 6.10 -15.00
N GLU A 30 8.09 7.15 -15.01
CA GLU A 30 8.07 8.18 -13.96
C GLU A 30 6.82 9.04 -13.99
N LEU A 31 6.35 9.43 -15.19
CA LEU A 31 5.12 10.21 -15.34
C LEU A 31 3.89 9.40 -14.89
N THR A 32 3.80 8.13 -15.28
CA THR A 32 2.71 7.26 -14.83
C THR A 32 2.75 7.08 -13.33
N LEU A 33 3.94 6.85 -12.75
CA LEU A 33 4.09 6.75 -11.30
C LEU A 33 3.67 8.05 -10.61
N PHE A 34 4.08 9.21 -11.13
CA PHE A 34 3.72 10.52 -10.59
C PHE A 34 2.21 10.72 -10.60
N LEU A 35 1.58 10.53 -11.76
CA LEU A 35 0.15 10.67 -11.93
C LEU A 35 -0.62 9.72 -11.01
N VAL A 36 -0.25 8.43 -10.99
CA VAL A 36 -0.92 7.48 -10.11
C VAL A 36 -0.71 7.85 -8.65
N THR A 37 0.48 8.25 -8.24
CA THR A 37 0.78 8.62 -6.84
C THR A 37 -0.10 9.78 -6.39
N VAL A 38 -0.16 10.87 -7.16
CA VAL A 38 -0.94 12.06 -6.83
C VAL A 38 -2.44 11.80 -6.95
N VAL A 39 -2.89 11.22 -8.06
CA VAL A 39 -4.32 10.99 -8.32
C VAL A 39 -4.88 9.96 -7.33
N SER A 40 -4.19 8.84 -7.09
CA SER A 40 -4.66 7.86 -6.11
C SER A 40 -4.67 8.42 -4.69
N TRP A 41 -3.70 9.27 -4.33
CA TRP A 41 -3.71 9.94 -3.04
C TRP A 41 -4.96 10.81 -2.88
N VAL A 42 -5.20 11.74 -3.82
CA VAL A 42 -6.36 12.64 -3.79
C VAL A 42 -7.67 11.85 -3.81
N LEU A 43 -7.81 10.87 -4.70
CA LEU A 43 -9.02 10.06 -4.79
C LEU A 43 -9.27 9.25 -3.51
N LEU A 44 -8.23 8.71 -2.86
CA LEU A 44 -8.40 7.98 -1.61
C LEU A 44 -8.76 8.91 -0.45
N GLN A 45 -8.32 10.16 -0.45
CA GLN A 45 -8.73 11.13 0.55
C GLN A 45 -10.18 11.61 0.34
N GLU A 46 -10.59 11.88 -0.91
CA GLU A 46 -11.94 12.37 -1.22
C GLU A 46 -13.01 11.26 -1.24
N ARG A 47 -12.65 10.06 -1.72
CA ARG A 47 -13.56 8.93 -1.92
C ARG A 47 -13.21 7.73 -1.03
N GLY A 48 -12.35 7.92 -0.02
CA GLY A 48 -11.92 6.86 0.90
C GLY A 48 -13.07 6.12 1.56
N SER A 49 -14.19 6.82 1.82
CA SER A 49 -15.40 6.21 2.39
C SER A 49 -16.00 5.09 1.53
N ILE A 50 -15.78 5.08 0.22
CA ILE A 50 -16.22 4.00 -0.68
C ILE A 50 -15.34 2.77 -0.47
N VAL A 51 -14.02 2.96 -0.46
CA VAL A 51 -13.04 1.89 -0.25
C VAL A 51 -13.22 1.28 1.14
N VAL A 52 -13.38 2.11 2.17
CA VAL A 52 -13.69 1.69 3.54
C VAL A 52 -14.99 0.89 3.60
N ARG A 53 -16.06 1.38 2.95
CA ARG A 53 -17.33 0.65 2.88
C ARG A 53 -17.22 -0.69 2.16
N MET A 54 -16.47 -0.75 1.05
CA MET A 54 -16.21 -2.02 0.35
C MET A 54 -15.44 -2.98 1.25
N THR A 55 -14.37 -2.54 1.91
CA THR A 55 -13.58 -3.38 2.82
C THR A 55 -14.40 -3.85 4.03
N ASN A 56 -15.22 -2.96 4.62
CA ASN A 56 -16.13 -3.32 5.70
C ASN A 56 -17.21 -4.30 5.24
N PHE A 57 -17.73 -4.14 4.01
CA PHE A 57 -18.67 -5.09 3.43
C PHE A 57 -18.02 -6.46 3.20
N PHE A 58 -16.81 -6.51 2.64
CA PHE A 58 -16.05 -7.76 2.49
C PHE A 58 -15.76 -8.41 3.85
N GLY A 59 -15.39 -7.62 4.85
CA GLY A 59 -15.19 -8.10 6.22
C GLY A 59 -16.44 -8.74 6.81
N LYS A 60 -17.57 -8.04 6.71
CA LYS A 60 -18.88 -8.53 7.16
C LYS A 60 -19.34 -9.76 6.38
N PHE A 61 -19.07 -9.82 5.08
CA PHE A 61 -19.35 -10.97 4.24
C PHE A 61 -18.51 -12.19 4.64
N LEU A 62 -17.24 -12.01 5.00
CA LEU A 62 -16.42 -13.10 5.55
C LEU A 62 -16.97 -13.59 6.91
N VAL A 63 -17.47 -12.69 7.76
CA VAL A 63 -18.13 -13.07 9.02
C VAL A 63 -19.43 -13.83 8.76
N LEU A 64 -20.26 -13.40 7.80
CA LEU A 64 -21.47 -14.11 7.36
C LEU A 64 -21.18 -15.55 6.95
N ILE A 65 -20.11 -15.74 6.18
CA ILE A 65 -19.71 -17.07 5.73
C ILE A 65 -19.21 -17.91 6.92
N ARG A 66 -18.45 -17.30 7.84
CA ARG A 66 -17.93 -17.97 9.04
C ARG A 66 -19.01 -18.39 10.03
N SER A 67 -20.06 -17.60 10.19
CA SER A 67 -21.19 -17.93 11.07
C SER A 67 -22.07 -19.06 10.50
N GLY A 68 -21.71 -19.64 9.34
CA GLY A 68 -22.53 -20.64 8.68
C GLY A 68 -23.73 -20.05 7.96
N GLY A 69 -23.75 -18.73 7.71
CA GLY A 69 -24.89 -18.01 7.13
C GLY A 69 -25.27 -18.39 5.71
N LEU A 70 -24.44 -19.20 5.02
CA LEU A 70 -24.78 -19.81 3.72
C LEU A 70 -25.51 -21.15 3.85
N THR A 71 -25.54 -21.75 5.04
CA THR A 71 -26.11 -23.09 5.30
C THR A 71 -27.06 -23.15 6.50
N GLY A 72 -27.12 -22.09 7.33
CA GLY A 72 -27.98 -21.96 8.52
C GLY A 72 -29.22 -21.07 8.31
N SER A 73 -29.99 -20.88 9.37
CA SER A 73 -31.15 -19.96 9.45
C SER A 73 -30.76 -18.54 9.07
N THR A 74 -31.53 -17.93 8.17
CA THR A 74 -31.25 -16.60 7.61
C THR A 74 -31.24 -15.50 8.67
N GLU A 75 -32.00 -15.66 9.76
CA GLU A 75 -32.07 -14.73 10.89
C GLU A 75 -30.78 -14.70 11.73
N ASP A 76 -30.23 -15.87 12.09
CA ASP A 76 -28.97 -15.96 12.86
C ASP A 76 -27.77 -15.45 12.04
N ALA A 77 -27.82 -15.69 10.73
CA ALA A 77 -26.83 -15.21 9.77
C ALA A 77 -26.85 -13.68 9.61
N LEU A 78 -28.05 -13.08 9.50
CA LEU A 78 -28.22 -11.64 9.42
C LEU A 78 -27.83 -10.95 10.73
N GLN A 79 -28.18 -11.56 11.86
CA GLN A 79 -27.86 -11.02 13.18
C GLN A 79 -26.35 -11.00 13.40
N ALA A 80 -25.64 -12.09 13.09
CA ALA A 80 -24.17 -12.17 13.15
C ALA A 80 -23.46 -11.12 12.27
N VAL A 81 -24.04 -10.76 11.11
CA VAL A 81 -23.51 -9.70 10.24
C VAL A 81 -23.84 -8.30 10.75
N SER A 82 -25.00 -8.13 11.36
CA SER A 82 -25.43 -6.85 11.93
C SER A 82 -24.61 -6.48 13.17
N GLU A 83 -24.26 -7.48 13.99
CA GLU A 83 -23.48 -7.34 15.22
C GLU A 83 -21.96 -7.36 14.95
N ALA A 84 -21.53 -7.79 13.76
CA ALA A 84 -20.11 -7.82 13.40
C ALA A 84 -19.52 -6.39 13.40
N PRO A 85 -18.50 -6.12 14.24
CA PRO A 85 -17.83 -4.83 14.25
C PRO A 85 -17.21 -4.55 12.89
N ASN A 86 -17.22 -3.26 12.49
CA ASN A 86 -16.56 -2.85 11.27
C ASN A 86 -15.06 -3.14 11.37
N VAL A 87 -14.53 -3.74 10.32
CA VAL A 87 -13.11 -4.07 10.14
C VAL A 87 -12.24 -2.81 10.17
N ILE A 88 -12.71 -1.79 9.46
CA ILE A 88 -12.14 -0.46 9.43
C ILE A 88 -13.06 0.45 10.24
N THR A 89 -12.54 0.93 11.36
CA THR A 89 -13.15 1.92 12.25
C THR A 89 -12.65 3.32 11.89
N ASP A 90 -13.32 4.36 12.40
CA ASP A 90 -12.91 5.75 12.13
C ASP A 90 -11.47 6.04 12.63
N GLU A 91 -11.02 5.32 13.66
CA GLU A 91 -9.69 5.44 14.25
C GLU A 91 -8.56 4.85 13.36
N ASN A 92 -8.83 3.75 12.65
CA ASN A 92 -7.83 3.08 11.81
C ASN A 92 -7.96 3.41 10.31
N GLN A 93 -9.03 4.14 9.94
CA GLN A 93 -9.35 4.49 8.56
C GLN A 93 -8.20 5.19 7.83
N TYR A 94 -7.57 6.18 8.47
CA TYR A 94 -6.48 6.93 7.84
C TYR A 94 -5.27 6.04 7.53
N GLY A 95 -4.86 5.19 8.49
CA GLY A 95 -3.76 4.24 8.32
C GLY A 95 -4.08 3.19 7.25
N PHE A 96 -5.32 2.71 7.20
CA PHE A 96 -5.76 1.77 6.16
C PHE A 96 -5.72 2.39 4.75
N LEU A 97 -6.25 3.61 4.58
CA LEU A 97 -6.22 4.31 3.29
C LEU A 97 -4.78 4.60 2.84
N PHE A 98 -3.90 4.96 3.77
CA PHE A 98 -2.47 5.12 3.50
C PHE A 98 -1.83 3.80 3.05
N LEU A 99 -2.15 2.67 3.68
CA LEU A 99 -1.66 1.35 3.27
C LEU A 99 -2.14 0.99 1.86
N VAL A 100 -3.42 1.18 1.56
CA VAL A 100 -3.98 0.94 0.23
C VAL A 100 -3.27 1.80 -0.82
N TRP A 101 -3.05 3.08 -0.52
CA TRP A 101 -2.28 3.98 -1.37
C TRP A 101 -0.86 3.45 -1.61
N ALA A 102 -0.14 3.08 -0.55
CA ALA A 102 1.22 2.57 -0.65
C ALA A 102 1.30 1.30 -1.51
N VAL A 103 0.32 0.41 -1.39
CA VAL A 103 0.19 -0.78 -2.23
C VAL A 103 -0.03 -0.41 -3.70
N ILE A 104 -0.93 0.53 -4.01
CA ILE A 104 -1.18 1.01 -5.38
C ILE A 104 0.10 1.59 -5.99
N VAL A 105 0.81 2.43 -5.24
CA VAL A 105 2.08 3.03 -5.67
C VAL A 105 3.13 1.95 -5.94
N LEU A 106 3.28 0.98 -5.04
CA LEU A 106 4.25 -0.11 -5.18
C LEU A 106 3.95 -0.97 -6.41
N PHE A 107 2.70 -1.40 -6.59
CA PHE A 107 2.29 -2.15 -7.78
C PHE A 107 2.54 -1.35 -9.05
N THR A 108 2.21 -0.06 -9.04
CA THR A 108 2.47 0.83 -10.19
C THR A 108 3.95 0.92 -10.49
N PHE A 109 4.80 1.08 -9.46
CA PHE A 109 6.25 1.11 -9.62
C PHE A 109 6.76 -0.19 -10.27
N ILE A 110 6.32 -1.35 -9.81
CA ILE A 110 6.73 -2.66 -10.33
C ILE A 110 6.27 -2.83 -11.79
N LEU A 111 4.99 -2.54 -12.07
CA LEU A 111 4.42 -2.68 -13.41
C LEU A 111 5.08 -1.74 -14.43
N THR A 112 5.35 -0.50 -14.03
CA THR A 112 5.99 0.51 -14.88
C THR A 112 7.49 0.27 -15.06
N THR A 113 8.12 -0.52 -14.18
CA THR A 113 9.53 -0.93 -14.32
C THR A 113 9.73 -1.97 -15.42
N ASN A 114 8.70 -2.76 -15.74
CA ASN A 114 8.77 -3.72 -16.84
C ASN A 114 8.74 -3.00 -18.20
N THR A 115 9.85 -3.09 -18.94
CA THR A 115 10.05 -2.45 -20.24
C THR A 115 9.13 -2.98 -21.34
N LYS A 116 8.49 -4.14 -21.13
CA LYS A 116 7.47 -4.68 -22.04
C LYS A 116 6.11 -3.96 -21.90
N ILE A 117 5.86 -3.32 -20.77
CA ILE A 117 4.58 -2.67 -20.45
C ILE A 117 4.63 -1.18 -20.79
N VAL A 118 5.75 -0.51 -20.52
CA VAL A 118 5.90 0.95 -20.74
C VAL A 118 7.11 1.25 -21.62
N ARG A 119 6.90 1.99 -22.72
CA ARG A 119 7.97 2.43 -23.61
C ARG A 119 8.92 3.39 -22.89
N ARG A 120 10.22 3.15 -22.98
CA ARG A 120 11.23 4.10 -22.52
C ARG A 120 11.22 5.34 -23.43
N GLY A 121 10.90 6.49 -22.86
CA GLY A 121 10.99 7.78 -23.57
C GLY A 121 12.45 8.16 -23.83
N LYS A 122 12.71 8.83 -24.97
CA LYS A 122 14.08 9.25 -25.35
C LYS A 122 14.60 10.45 -24.53
N HIS A 123 13.73 11.22 -23.89
CA HIS A 123 14.07 12.47 -23.20
C HIS A 123 14.60 12.25 -21.79
N LYS A 124 15.92 12.00 -21.68
CA LYS A 124 16.58 11.71 -20.40
C LYS A 124 16.48 12.85 -19.37
N PHE A 125 16.54 14.11 -19.80
CA PHE A 125 16.43 15.27 -18.90
C PHE A 125 15.05 15.39 -18.24
N ALA A 126 13.98 15.23 -19.04
CA ALA A 126 12.62 15.23 -18.50
C ALA A 126 12.40 14.07 -17.51
N ALA A 127 13.04 12.92 -17.73
CA ALA A 127 12.97 11.79 -16.83
C ALA A 127 13.64 12.09 -15.47
N VAL A 128 14.76 12.81 -15.49
CA VAL A 128 15.42 13.31 -14.26
C VAL A 128 14.50 14.25 -13.50
N LEU A 129 13.92 15.25 -14.18
CA LEU A 129 13.01 16.22 -13.54
C LEU A 129 11.77 15.54 -12.93
N LEU A 130 11.19 14.56 -13.63
CA LEU A 130 10.08 13.77 -13.10
C LEU A 130 10.50 12.90 -11.92
N GLY A 131 11.70 12.32 -11.95
CA GLY A 131 12.27 11.61 -10.82
C GLY A 131 12.37 12.51 -9.58
N LEU A 132 12.92 13.73 -9.75
CA LEU A 132 12.98 14.74 -8.69
C LEU A 132 11.59 15.11 -8.16
N ALA A 133 10.63 15.35 -9.05
CA ALA A 133 9.25 15.67 -8.66
C ALA A 133 8.59 14.52 -7.89
N ASN A 134 8.78 13.26 -8.32
CA ASN A 134 8.34 12.07 -7.58
C ASN A 134 8.98 12.01 -6.20
N GLY A 135 10.29 12.26 -6.10
CA GLY A 135 10.98 12.35 -4.81
C GLY A 135 10.36 13.40 -3.89
N LEU A 136 10.08 14.61 -4.40
CA LEU A 136 9.43 15.66 -3.61
C LEU A 136 8.03 15.24 -3.12
N VAL A 137 7.23 14.62 -3.99
CA VAL A 137 5.90 14.12 -3.61
C VAL A 137 6.01 13.02 -2.55
N PHE A 138 6.92 12.06 -2.72
CA PHE A 138 7.14 11.01 -1.73
C PHE A 138 7.64 11.57 -0.40
N ALA A 139 8.57 12.52 -0.43
CA ALA A 139 9.02 13.21 0.77
C ALA A 139 7.83 13.88 1.47
N ALA A 140 7.04 14.69 0.77
CA ALA A 140 5.89 15.39 1.36
C ALA A 140 4.85 14.46 1.97
N LEU A 141 4.58 13.31 1.34
CA LEU A 141 3.57 12.36 1.80
C LEU A 141 4.09 11.38 2.87
N LEU A 142 5.36 10.98 2.81
CA LEU A 142 5.94 10.00 3.73
C LEU A 142 6.61 10.64 4.95
N LEU A 143 7.20 11.83 4.84
CA LEU A 143 7.88 12.50 5.96
C LEU A 143 7.00 12.64 7.21
N PRO A 144 5.72 13.06 7.12
CA PRO A 144 4.87 13.17 8.31
C PRO A 144 4.69 11.82 9.03
N VAL A 145 4.55 10.73 8.26
CA VAL A 145 4.36 9.37 8.79
C VAL A 145 5.67 8.84 9.37
N LEU A 146 6.77 9.01 8.65
CA LEU A 146 8.10 8.60 9.09
C LEU A 146 8.56 9.41 10.31
N GLY A 147 8.23 10.70 10.38
CA GLY A 147 8.52 11.57 11.52
C GLY A 147 7.89 11.05 12.82
N GLN A 148 6.63 10.57 12.75
CA GLN A 148 5.96 9.96 13.90
C GLN A 148 6.69 8.71 14.40
N VAL A 149 7.20 7.88 13.48
CA VAL A 149 8.00 6.70 13.83
C VAL A 149 9.35 7.10 14.41
N LEU A 150 10.01 8.13 13.87
CA LEU A 150 11.31 8.59 14.36
C LEU A 150 11.21 9.23 15.76
N THR A 151 10.08 9.85 16.11
CA THR A 151 9.88 10.37 17.48
C THR A 151 9.75 9.28 18.54
N THR A 152 9.50 8.02 18.16
CA THR A 152 9.48 6.89 19.11
C THR A 152 10.88 6.37 19.49
N ILE A 153 11.94 6.86 18.84
CA ILE A 153 13.33 6.49 19.16
C ILE A 153 13.96 7.63 19.99
N PRO A 154 14.45 7.37 21.21
CA PRO A 154 15.12 8.40 22.00
C PRO A 154 16.38 8.89 21.26
N ALA A 155 16.42 10.19 20.92
CA ALA A 155 17.51 10.82 20.18
C ALA A 155 18.91 10.56 20.79
N GLN A 156 18.97 10.33 22.11
CA GLN A 156 20.20 10.03 22.85
C GLN A 156 20.88 8.71 22.45
N GLN A 157 20.15 7.72 21.95
CA GLN A 157 20.74 6.44 21.48
C GLN A 157 21.33 6.56 20.06
N ALA A 158 20.87 7.51 19.26
CA ALA A 158 21.30 7.71 17.88
C ALA A 158 22.66 8.42 17.78
N GLU A 159 22.99 9.31 18.72
CA GLU A 159 24.26 10.05 18.72
C GLU A 159 25.45 9.23 19.23
N ALA A 160 25.23 8.31 20.18
CA ALA A 160 26.32 7.54 20.79
C ALA A 160 26.75 6.30 19.97
N ALA A 161 25.83 5.69 19.22
CA ALA A 161 26.10 4.49 18.43
C ALA A 161 25.18 4.40 17.19
N PRO A 162 25.48 5.12 16.10
CA PRO A 162 24.58 5.27 14.94
C PRO A 162 24.24 3.94 14.25
N LEU A 163 25.18 2.98 14.22
CA LEU A 163 24.94 1.65 13.65
C LEU A 163 23.98 0.81 14.51
N ASN A 164 24.05 0.95 15.84
CA ASN A 164 23.11 0.28 16.74
C ASN A 164 21.72 0.91 16.62
N ALA A 165 21.64 2.24 16.52
CA ALA A 165 20.37 2.93 16.30
C ALA A 165 19.70 2.54 14.98
N LEU A 166 20.47 2.37 13.90
CA LEU A 166 19.95 1.83 12.63
C LEU A 166 19.46 0.39 12.78
N THR A 167 20.19 -0.45 13.52
CA THR A 167 19.81 -1.85 13.74
C THR A 167 18.53 -1.96 14.57
N VAL A 168 18.40 -1.12 15.60
CA VAL A 168 17.18 -1.02 16.41
C VAL A 168 16.02 -0.53 15.56
N LEU A 169 16.18 0.55 14.78
CA LEU A 169 15.15 1.06 13.87
C LEU A 169 14.68 -0.03 12.88
N VAL A 170 15.60 -0.75 12.24
CA VAL A 170 15.27 -1.83 11.30
C VAL A 170 14.53 -2.97 12.02
N THR A 171 14.96 -3.32 13.23
CA THR A 171 14.33 -4.39 14.03
C THR A 171 12.92 -4.00 14.45
N GLU A 172 12.71 -2.77 14.92
CA GLU A 172 11.38 -2.26 15.30
C GLU A 172 10.44 -2.20 14.08
N LEU A 173 10.92 -1.65 12.95
CA LEU A 173 10.15 -1.65 11.69
C LEU A 173 9.80 -3.08 11.24
N TRP A 174 10.73 -4.02 11.37
CA TRP A 174 10.51 -5.43 11.06
C TRP A 174 9.47 -6.07 11.98
N GLN A 175 9.52 -5.80 13.29
CA GLN A 175 8.53 -6.30 14.24
C GLN A 175 7.14 -5.73 13.95
N VAL A 176 7.03 -4.43 13.67
CA VAL A 176 5.76 -3.79 13.27
C VAL A 176 5.21 -4.45 12.00
N PHE A 177 6.07 -4.70 11.00
CA PHE A 177 5.70 -5.39 9.78
C PHE A 177 5.21 -6.82 10.04
N VAL A 178 5.97 -7.63 10.79
CA VAL A 178 5.61 -9.01 11.11
C VAL A 178 4.31 -9.08 11.92
N ARG A 179 4.13 -8.20 12.91
CA ARG A 179 2.87 -8.12 13.67
C ARG A 179 1.69 -7.75 12.78
N THR A 180 1.88 -6.80 11.85
CA THR A 180 0.85 -6.42 10.87
C THR A 180 0.46 -7.61 9.98
N ILE A 181 1.44 -8.36 9.47
CA ILE A 181 1.20 -9.58 8.69
C ILE A 181 0.50 -10.63 9.54
N GLN A 182 0.94 -10.87 10.76
CA GLN A 182 0.33 -11.86 11.65
C GLN A 182 -1.12 -11.51 11.97
N ASN A 183 -1.42 -10.24 12.21
CA ASN A 183 -2.79 -9.75 12.41
C ASN A 183 -3.64 -9.99 11.16
N VAL A 184 -3.15 -9.66 9.96
CA VAL A 184 -3.83 -9.98 8.69
C VAL A 184 -3.97 -11.49 8.48
N TRP A 185 -2.98 -12.28 8.88
CA TRP A 185 -2.99 -13.73 8.73
C TRP A 185 -4.01 -14.41 9.66
N GLN A 186 -4.17 -13.91 10.89
CA GLN A 186 -5.24 -14.34 11.79
C GLN A 186 -6.63 -14.05 11.20
N TRP A 187 -6.75 -13.05 10.34
CA TRP A 187 -7.99 -12.80 9.60
C TRP A 187 -8.20 -13.76 8.44
N VAL A 188 -7.18 -14.47 7.98
CA VAL A 188 -7.27 -15.48 6.91
C VAL A 188 -7.44 -16.89 7.49
N GLN A 189 -6.94 -17.14 8.70
CA GLN A 189 -7.01 -18.42 9.40
C GLN A 189 -7.91 -18.27 10.63
N PRO A 190 -9.24 -18.42 10.45
CA PRO A 190 -9.81 -19.77 10.31
C PRO A 190 -10.89 -19.80 9.22
N VAL A 191 -10.49 -19.69 7.96
CA VAL A 191 -11.44 -19.82 6.83
C VAL A 191 -11.63 -21.31 6.52
N PRO A 192 -12.87 -21.86 6.64
CA PRO A 192 -13.14 -23.25 6.33
C PRO A 192 -12.72 -23.62 4.89
N PRO A 193 -12.23 -24.85 4.64
CA PRO A 193 -11.79 -25.28 3.30
C PRO A 193 -12.83 -25.07 2.19
N SER A 194 -14.13 -25.16 2.51
CA SER A 194 -15.23 -24.89 1.60
C SER A 194 -15.27 -23.46 1.06
N VAL A 195 -14.83 -22.48 1.85
CA VAL A 195 -14.80 -21.06 1.46
C VAL A 195 -13.63 -20.80 0.51
N TRP A 196 -12.48 -21.43 0.75
CA TRP A 196 -11.37 -21.43 -0.19
C TRP A 196 -11.79 -21.99 -1.54
N LEU A 197 -12.56 -23.07 -1.55
CA LEU A 197 -13.11 -23.64 -2.79
C LEU A 197 -14.04 -22.63 -3.50
N ILE A 198 -14.97 -21.97 -2.80
CA ILE A 198 -15.85 -20.96 -3.41
C ILE A 198 -15.04 -19.78 -3.98
N ILE A 199 -14.04 -19.28 -3.25
CA ILE A 199 -13.17 -18.18 -3.71
C ILE A 199 -12.38 -18.61 -4.95
N ILE A 200 -11.80 -19.81 -4.94
CA ILE A 200 -11.06 -20.38 -6.07
C ILE A 200 -12.00 -20.59 -7.26
N THR A 201 -13.22 -21.10 -7.06
CA THR A 201 -14.21 -21.26 -8.13
C THR A 201 -14.63 -19.92 -8.72
N LEU A 202 -14.90 -18.90 -7.89
CA LEU A 202 -15.21 -17.54 -8.35
C LEU A 202 -14.05 -16.92 -9.14
N LEU A 203 -12.81 -17.09 -8.66
CA LEU A 203 -11.61 -16.66 -9.38
C LEU A 203 -11.44 -17.37 -10.72
N LEU A 204 -11.65 -18.70 -10.76
CA LEU A 204 -11.60 -19.48 -11.98
C LEU A 204 -12.69 -19.05 -12.97
N VAL A 205 -13.91 -18.77 -12.50
CA VAL A 205 -15.00 -18.25 -13.34
C VAL A 205 -14.65 -16.85 -13.88
N LEU A 206 -14.12 -15.96 -13.03
CA LEU A 206 -13.68 -14.62 -13.43
C LEU A 206 -12.53 -14.66 -14.44
N ILE A 207 -11.58 -15.58 -14.29
CA ILE A 207 -10.46 -15.79 -15.23
C ILE A 207 -10.93 -16.44 -16.53
N ALA A 208 -11.89 -17.36 -16.46
CA ALA A 208 -12.46 -18.02 -17.64
C ALA A 208 -13.42 -17.11 -18.44
N TRP A 209 -14.00 -16.09 -17.80
CA TRP A 209 -14.94 -15.16 -18.42
C TRP A 209 -14.35 -14.36 -19.61
N PRO A 210 -13.14 -13.78 -19.52
CA PRO A 210 -12.47 -13.16 -20.68
C PRO A 210 -12.17 -14.15 -21.80
N VAL A 211 -11.79 -15.40 -21.48
CA VAL A 211 -11.45 -16.44 -22.48
C VAL A 211 -12.67 -16.78 -23.34
N ARG A 212 -13.87 -16.80 -22.73
CA ARG A 212 -15.13 -17.03 -23.46
C ARG A 212 -15.48 -15.93 -24.46
N ARG A 213 -15.01 -14.68 -24.26
CA ARG A 213 -15.20 -13.59 -25.22
C ARG A 213 -14.22 -13.63 -26.38
N SER A 214 -13.04 -14.23 -26.20
CA SER A 214 -12.05 -14.37 -27.27
C SER A 214 -12.33 -15.55 -28.21
N ALA A 215 -13.11 -16.54 -27.78
CA ALA A 215 -13.50 -17.69 -28.61
C ALA A 215 -14.65 -17.41 -29.61
N LYS A 216 -15.15 -16.16 -29.67
CA LYS A 216 -16.19 -15.70 -30.61
C LYS A 216 -15.68 -14.68 -31.63
N ARG A 217 -14.36 -14.58 -31.83
CA ARG A 217 -13.76 -13.85 -32.97
C ARG A 217 -13.03 -14.82 -33.87
#